data_AF-A0A7V7K0Y9-F1
#
_entry.id   AF-A0A7V7K0Y9-F1
#
_cell.length_a   1.000
_cell.length_b   1.000
_cell.length_c   1.000
_cell.angle_alpha   90.00
_cell.angle_beta   90.00
_cell.angle_gamma   90.00
#
_symmetry.space_group_name_H-M   'P 1'
#
loop_
_entity.id
_entity.type
_entity.pdbx_description
1 polymer ?
#
loop_
_entity_poly.entity_id
_entity_poly.type
_entity_poly.pdbx_seq_one_letter_code
_entity_poly.pdbx_strand_id
1 'polypeptide(L)'
;MRNLKALLKELPKLTFVNLLKALFAITVVATIGWLGGIFHVYQTIWTYLKILLQSQTPLWATISLLALSSLWLYLITSHKKTFRKSSGGTDLFSAMGVKWLVSYQHKSIIHFDENPFCPHHKTRMVGIRDSFVCPQDNCNFKISRQDLAFALTPAKNIVEALILEK
;
A
#
# COMPACT_ATOMS: atom_id res chain seq x y z
N MET A 1 7.98 -64.22 22.18
CA MET A 1 8.32 -62.80 21.91
C MET A 1 8.08 -62.32 20.47
N ARG A 2 7.57 -63.12 19.51
CA ARG A 2 7.33 -62.66 18.12
C ARG A 2 6.01 -61.88 17.92
N ASN A 3 5.00 -62.12 18.77
CA ASN A 3 3.66 -61.52 18.59
C ASN A 3 3.55 -60.07 19.09
N LEU A 4 4.40 -59.65 20.04
CA LEU A 4 4.37 -58.29 20.60
C LEU A 4 4.86 -57.22 19.60
N LYS A 5 5.85 -57.57 18.77
CA LYS A 5 6.40 -56.68 17.73
C LYS A 5 5.43 -56.46 16.57
N ALA A 6 4.55 -57.41 16.27
CA ALA A 6 3.52 -57.26 15.26
C ALA A 6 2.39 -56.33 15.74
N LEU A 7 1.92 -56.52 16.98
CA LEU A 7 0.91 -55.65 17.61
C LEU A 7 1.38 -54.19 17.73
N LEU A 8 2.63 -53.95 18.14
CA LEU A 8 3.20 -52.60 18.22
C LEU A 8 3.33 -51.89 16.86
N LYS A 9 3.38 -52.63 15.75
CA LYS A 9 3.52 -52.07 14.39
C LYS A 9 2.18 -51.64 13.78
N GLU A 10 1.07 -52.21 14.26
CA GLU A 10 -0.29 -51.88 13.81
C GLU A 10 -1.02 -50.86 14.70
N LEU A 11 -0.68 -50.82 15.99
CA LEU A 11 -1.22 -49.86 16.97
C LEU A 11 -1.15 -48.38 16.54
N PRO A 12 -0.04 -47.85 15.97
CA PRO A 12 0.01 -46.46 15.51
C PRO A 12 -0.85 -46.21 14.26
N LYS A 13 -1.09 -47.23 13.42
CA LYS A 13 -1.96 -47.09 12.25
C LYS A 13 -3.43 -47.04 12.64
N LEU A 14 -3.85 -47.88 13.59
CA LEU A 14 -5.24 -47.95 14.03
C LEU A 14 -5.65 -46.67 14.79
N THR A 15 -4.76 -46.16 15.64
CA THR A 15 -4.97 -44.91 16.39
C THR A 15 -4.98 -43.69 15.48
N PHE A 16 -4.08 -43.61 14.51
CA PHE A 16 -4.03 -42.49 13.55
C PHE A 16 -5.24 -42.46 12.61
N VAL A 17 -5.68 -43.62 12.09
CA VAL A 17 -6.86 -43.71 11.21
C VAL A 17 -8.15 -43.35 11.97
N ASN A 18 -8.28 -43.78 13.23
CA ASN A 18 -9.44 -43.42 14.05
C ASN A 18 -9.44 -41.93 14.41
N LEU A 19 -8.27 -41.33 14.67
CA LEU A 19 -8.15 -39.90 14.92
C LEU A 19 -8.54 -39.07 13.68
N LEU A 20 -8.10 -39.49 12.49
CA LEU A 20 -8.46 -38.86 11.21
C LEU A 20 -9.97 -38.95 10.93
N LYS A 21 -10.60 -40.10 11.18
CA LYS A 21 -12.05 -40.27 11.04
C LYS A 21 -12.82 -39.38 11.99
N ALA A 22 -12.38 -39.25 13.25
CA ALA A 22 -12.99 -38.36 14.23
C ALA A 22 -12.87 -36.88 13.83
N LEU A 23 -11.68 -36.45 13.38
CA LEU A 23 -11.45 -35.09 12.88
C LEU A 23 -12.32 -34.79 11.65
N PHE A 24 -12.45 -35.74 10.72
CA PHE A 24 -13.30 -35.58 9.54
C PHE A 24 -14.80 -35.51 9.91
N ALA A 25 -15.25 -36.32 10.88
CA ALA A 25 -16.63 -36.26 11.35
C ALA A 25 -16.94 -34.90 12.01
N ILE A 26 -16.01 -34.37 12.82
CA ILE A 26 -16.18 -33.06 13.46
C ILE A 26 -16.23 -31.94 12.43
N THR A 27 -15.36 -31.95 11.41
CA THR A 27 -15.37 -30.92 10.36
C THR A 27 -16.62 -30.99 9.48
N VAL A 28 -17.12 -32.19 9.17
CA VAL A 28 -18.36 -32.37 8.41
C VAL A 28 -19.57 -31.91 9.23
N VAL A 29 -19.67 -32.26 10.52
CA VAL A 29 -20.76 -31.78 11.39
C VAL A 29 -20.69 -30.26 11.59
N ALA A 30 -19.49 -29.70 11.74
CA ALA A 30 -19.30 -28.25 11.87
C ALA A 30 -19.71 -27.50 10.59
N THR A 31 -19.35 -28.01 9.41
CA THR A 31 -19.73 -27.39 8.13
C THR A 31 -21.22 -27.52 7.84
N ILE A 32 -21.85 -28.66 8.12
CA ILE A 32 -23.31 -28.84 8.00
C ILE A 32 -24.05 -27.96 9.01
N GLY A 33 -23.58 -27.90 10.26
CA GLY A 33 -24.15 -27.02 11.29
C GLY A 33 -24.03 -25.54 10.94
N TRP A 34 -22.90 -25.14 10.34
CA TRP A 34 -22.71 -23.76 9.88
C TRP A 34 -23.62 -23.42 8.69
N LEU A 35 -23.73 -24.32 7.69
CA LEU A 35 -24.63 -24.14 6.55
C LEU A 35 -26.11 -24.13 6.97
N GLY A 36 -26.50 -25.02 7.88
CA GLY A 36 -27.86 -25.06 8.44
C GLY A 36 -28.20 -23.83 9.29
N GLY A 37 -27.23 -23.34 10.07
CA GLY A 37 -27.37 -22.08 10.82
C GLY A 37 -27.51 -20.87 9.91
N ILE A 38 -26.71 -20.77 8.85
CA ILE A 38 -26.83 -19.71 7.84
C ILE A 38 -28.19 -19.77 7.15
N PHE A 39 -28.69 -20.96 6.83
CA PHE A 39 -30.00 -21.13 6.21
C PHE A 39 -31.15 -20.66 7.12
N HIS A 40 -31.11 -20.96 8.41
CA HIS A 40 -32.09 -20.46 9.38
C HIS A 40 -32.02 -18.95 9.58
N VAL A 41 -30.82 -18.38 9.65
CA VAL A 41 -30.62 -16.93 9.74
C VAL A 41 -31.18 -16.25 8.48
N TYR A 42 -30.91 -16.81 7.29
CA TYR A 42 -31.43 -16.28 6.04
C TYR A 42 -32.96 -16.35 5.96
N GLN A 43 -33.56 -17.50 6.32
CA GLN A 43 -35.02 -17.62 6.35
C GLN A 43 -35.66 -16.63 7.34
N THR A 44 -35.06 -16.47 8.51
CA THR A 44 -35.55 -15.54 9.54
C THR A 44 -35.47 -14.09 9.04
N ILE A 45 -34.34 -13.68 8.47
CA ILE A 45 -34.20 -12.35 7.86
C ILE A 45 -35.22 -12.17 6.73
N TRP A 46 -35.44 -13.19 5.90
CA TRP A 46 -36.39 -13.12 4.79
C TRP A 46 -37.86 -13.01 5.24
N THR A 47 -38.25 -13.72 6.30
CA THR A 47 -39.59 -13.58 6.89
C THR A 47 -39.77 -12.23 7.57
N TYR A 48 -38.79 -11.76 8.34
CA TYR A 48 -38.83 -10.40 8.91
C TYR A 48 -38.86 -9.33 7.82
N LEU A 49 -38.13 -9.49 6.73
CA LEU A 49 -38.13 -8.56 5.60
C LEU A 49 -39.51 -8.53 4.90
N LYS A 50 -40.15 -9.69 4.71
CA LYS A 50 -41.52 -9.76 4.18
C LYS A 50 -42.54 -9.07 5.09
N ILE A 51 -42.46 -9.31 6.39
CA ILE A 51 -43.33 -8.67 7.39
C ILE A 51 -43.09 -7.15 7.39
N LEU A 52 -41.84 -6.71 7.30
CA LEU A 52 -41.48 -5.30 7.23
C LEU A 52 -42.00 -4.64 5.93
N LEU A 53 -41.90 -5.33 4.79
CA LEU A 53 -42.41 -4.86 3.49
C LEU A 53 -43.93 -4.77 3.43
N GLN A 54 -44.64 -5.68 4.10
CA GLN A 54 -46.11 -5.70 4.16
C GLN A 54 -46.67 -4.79 5.24
N SER A 55 -45.89 -4.46 6.27
CA SER A 55 -46.28 -3.43 7.22
C SER A 55 -46.22 -2.06 6.54
N GLN A 56 -47.19 -1.20 6.84
CA GLN A 56 -47.10 0.24 6.57
C GLN A 56 -45.96 0.80 7.42
N THR A 57 -44.72 0.53 7.00
CA THR A 57 -43.54 1.13 7.61
C THR A 57 -43.71 2.63 7.42
N PRO A 58 -43.74 3.39 8.52
CA PRO A 58 -43.94 4.80 8.40
C PRO A 58 -42.73 5.39 7.66
N LEU A 59 -42.99 6.35 6.78
CA LEU A 59 -42.02 6.92 5.86
C LEU A 59 -40.74 7.41 6.56
N TRP A 60 -40.84 7.80 7.83
CA TRP A 60 -39.69 8.20 8.65
C TRP A 60 -38.70 7.04 8.91
N ALA A 61 -39.18 5.80 9.01
CA ALA A 61 -38.34 4.63 9.26
C ALA A 61 -37.49 4.29 8.03
N THR A 62 -38.07 4.38 6.83
CA THR A 62 -37.34 4.17 5.56
C THR A 62 -36.33 5.29 5.31
N ILE A 63 -36.71 6.55 5.57
CA ILE A 63 -35.79 7.69 5.49
C ILE A 63 -34.61 7.53 6.47
N SER A 64 -34.89 7.11 7.72
CA SER A 64 -33.85 6.89 8.73
C SER A 64 -32.89 5.77 8.34
N LEU A 65 -33.41 4.67 7.79
CA LEU A 65 -32.60 3.55 7.30
C LEU A 65 -31.70 3.98 6.13
N LEU A 66 -32.22 4.81 5.23
CA LEU A 66 -31.46 5.35 4.10
C LEU A 66 -30.34 6.29 4.57
N ALA A 67 -30.62 7.17 5.53
CA ALA A 67 -29.63 8.07 6.12
C ALA A 67 -28.53 7.29 6.85
N LEU A 68 -28.89 6.29 7.65
CA LEU A 68 -27.94 5.43 8.38
C LEU A 68 -27.06 4.61 7.43
N SER A 69 -27.64 4.04 6.37
CA SER A 69 -26.87 3.28 5.36
C SER A 69 -25.93 4.18 4.56
N SER A 70 -26.35 5.41 4.21
CA SER A 70 -25.50 6.41 3.57
C SER A 70 -24.35 6.85 4.48
N LEU A 71 -24.63 7.13 5.76
CA LEU A 71 -23.62 7.48 6.76
C LEU A 71 -22.61 6.34 6.97
N TRP A 72 -23.10 5.10 7.05
CA TRP A 72 -22.25 3.91 7.17
C TRP A 72 -21.32 3.73 5.97
N LEU A 73 -21.85 3.88 4.75
CA LEU A 73 -21.05 3.85 3.51
C LEU A 73 -20.02 4.99 3.49
N TYR A 74 -20.40 6.19 3.92
CA TYR A 74 -19.50 7.34 4.02
C TYR A 74 -18.36 7.07 5.02
N LEU A 75 -18.67 6.54 6.21
CA LEU A 75 -17.66 6.24 7.22
C LEU A 75 -16.69 5.14 6.76
N ILE A 76 -17.19 4.07 6.13
CA ILE A 76 -16.35 3.00 5.59
C ILE A 76 -15.47 3.49 4.43
N THR A 77 -16.02 4.32 3.53
CA THR A 77 -15.26 4.85 2.40
C THR A 77 -14.25 5.92 2.84
N SER A 78 -14.60 6.73 3.83
CA SER A 78 -13.71 7.73 4.42
C SER A 78 -12.53 7.09 5.15
N HIS A 79 -12.76 6.01 5.92
CA HIS A 79 -11.68 5.28 6.60
C HIS A 79 -10.69 4.60 5.65
N LYS A 80 -11.08 4.29 4.42
CA LYS A 80 -10.19 3.71 3.39
C LYS A 80 -9.30 4.73 2.69
N LYS A 81 -9.41 6.02 3.00
CA LYS A 81 -8.47 7.05 2.56
C LYS A 81 -7.36 7.28 3.59
N THR A 82 -6.78 6.22 4.12
CA THR A 82 -5.39 6.33 4.55
C THR A 82 -4.58 6.53 3.28
N PHE A 83 -4.28 7.80 2.96
CA PHE A 83 -3.25 8.13 1.98
C PHE A 83 -1.99 7.41 2.44
N ARG A 84 -1.74 6.23 1.84
CA ARG A 84 -0.48 5.52 1.97
C ARG A 84 0.56 6.56 1.63
N LYS A 85 1.35 6.98 2.62
CA LYS A 85 2.37 8.03 2.47
C LYS A 85 3.19 7.63 1.25
N SER A 86 2.94 8.32 0.14
CA SER A 86 3.64 8.12 -1.11
C SER A 86 5.12 8.11 -0.77
N SER A 87 5.87 7.10 -1.19
CA SER A 87 7.32 6.99 -0.95
C SER A 87 8.13 8.02 -1.77
N GLY A 88 7.50 9.16 -2.08
CA GLY A 88 8.10 10.27 -2.79
C GLY A 88 8.63 11.33 -1.86
N GLY A 89 9.66 12.00 -2.33
CA GLY A 89 10.36 13.06 -1.63
C GLY A 89 11.02 14.00 -2.61
N THR A 90 11.46 15.13 -2.08
CA THR A 90 12.31 16.10 -2.77
C THR A 90 13.67 16.09 -2.11
N ASP A 91 14.67 15.58 -2.83
CA ASP A 91 16.04 15.48 -2.34
C ASP A 91 17.00 16.21 -3.28
N LEU A 92 18.15 16.60 -2.74
CA LEU A 92 19.26 17.17 -3.50
C LEU A 92 20.25 16.05 -3.83
N PHE A 93 20.45 15.76 -5.11
CA PHE A 93 21.41 14.78 -5.58
C PHE A 93 22.65 15.46 -6.14
N SER A 94 23.84 14.96 -5.80
CA SER A 94 25.10 15.47 -6.34
C SER A 94 25.48 14.72 -7.60
N ALA A 95 25.55 15.41 -8.74
CA ALA A 95 25.94 14.82 -10.02
C ALA A 95 26.64 15.86 -10.90
N MET A 96 27.67 15.44 -11.64
CA MET A 96 28.45 16.31 -12.55
C MET A 96 29.02 17.59 -11.88
N GLY A 97 29.46 17.48 -10.62
CA GLY A 97 30.09 18.58 -9.88
C GLY A 97 29.14 19.64 -9.32
N VAL A 98 27.83 19.47 -9.48
CA VAL A 98 26.79 20.35 -8.90
C VAL A 98 25.70 19.53 -8.23
N LYS A 99 24.78 20.20 -7.52
CA LYS A 99 23.62 19.55 -6.89
C LYS A 99 22.36 19.82 -7.69
N TRP A 100 21.47 18.85 -7.76
CA TRP A 100 20.22 18.91 -8.52
C TRP A 100 19.05 18.63 -7.58
N LEU A 101 18.03 19.48 -7.62
CA LEU A 101 16.81 19.26 -6.87
C LEU A 101 15.91 18.32 -7.67
N VAL A 102 15.61 17.16 -7.09
CA VAL A 102 14.83 16.13 -7.77
C VAL A 102 13.65 15.72 -6.91
N SER A 103 12.47 15.80 -7.52
CA SER A 103 11.23 15.26 -6.95
C SER A 103 11.01 13.88 -7.54
N TYR A 104 10.88 12.88 -6.67
CA TYR A 104 10.69 11.49 -7.10
C TYR A 104 9.50 10.86 -6.38
N GLN A 105 8.92 9.83 -6.99
CA GLN A 105 7.84 9.03 -6.42
C GLN A 105 7.92 7.61 -6.96
N HIS A 106 7.79 6.61 -6.06
CA HIS A 106 7.80 5.19 -6.41
C HIS A 106 8.96 4.81 -7.38
N LYS A 107 10.19 5.27 -7.09
CA LYS A 107 11.40 5.01 -7.87
C LYS A 107 11.44 5.63 -9.29
N SER A 108 10.58 6.60 -9.56
CA SER A 108 10.60 7.39 -10.80
C SER A 108 10.82 8.87 -10.50
N ILE A 109 11.50 9.56 -11.40
CA ILE A 109 11.66 11.02 -11.34
C ILE A 109 10.35 11.66 -11.85
N ILE A 110 9.71 12.46 -11.00
CA ILE A 110 8.56 13.29 -11.39
C ILE A 110 9.04 14.61 -11.98
N HIS A 111 10.03 15.22 -11.33
CA HIS A 111 10.55 16.52 -11.70
C HIS A 111 12.05 16.60 -11.41
N PHE A 112 12.79 17.06 -12.42
CA PHE A 112 14.21 17.36 -12.31
C PHE A 112 14.38 18.86 -12.57
N ASP A 113 14.82 19.60 -11.57
CA ASP A 113 15.03 21.04 -11.69
C ASP A 113 16.29 21.31 -12.50
N GLU A 114 16.16 21.98 -13.64
CA GLU A 114 17.28 22.32 -14.53
C GLU A 114 18.21 23.38 -13.95
N ASN A 115 17.78 24.10 -12.91
CA ASN A 115 18.63 25.06 -12.24
C ASN A 115 19.48 24.37 -11.16
N PRO A 116 20.82 24.36 -11.32
CA PRO A 116 21.69 23.68 -10.37
C PRO A 116 21.77 24.43 -9.04
N PHE A 117 22.05 23.66 -8.01
CA PHE A 117 22.44 24.12 -6.69
C PHE A 117 23.97 24.07 -6.55
N CYS A 118 24.50 24.99 -5.75
CA CYS A 118 25.93 25.01 -5.46
C CYS A 118 26.36 23.68 -4.81
N PRO A 119 27.53 23.10 -5.17
CA PRO A 119 28.02 21.90 -4.51
C PRO A 119 28.34 22.14 -3.02
N HIS A 120 28.81 23.33 -2.67
CA HIS A 120 29.19 23.70 -1.30
C HIS A 120 28.01 24.20 -0.47
N HIS A 121 27.11 24.97 -1.07
CA HIS A 121 26.00 25.63 -0.38
C HIS A 121 24.65 25.07 -0.81
N LYS A 122 23.68 25.00 0.09
CA LYS A 122 22.29 24.59 -0.22
C LYS A 122 21.49 25.72 -0.89
N THR A 123 22.14 26.50 -1.76
CA THR A 123 21.57 27.65 -2.45
C THR A 123 21.53 27.39 -3.95
N ARG A 124 20.44 27.78 -4.60
CA ARG A 124 20.32 27.74 -6.06
C ARG A 124 21.33 28.71 -6.67
N MET A 125 21.97 28.28 -7.76
CA MET A 125 22.90 29.13 -8.50
C MET A 125 22.13 30.16 -9.31
N VAL A 126 22.73 31.33 -9.52
CA VAL A 126 22.14 32.44 -10.27
C VAL A 126 22.84 32.55 -11.62
N GLY A 127 22.07 32.59 -12.70
CA GLY A 127 22.58 32.78 -14.05
C GLY A 127 23.00 34.23 -14.28
N ILE A 128 24.28 34.46 -14.54
CA ILE A 128 24.86 35.76 -14.91
C ILE A 128 25.55 35.62 -16.26
N ARG A 129 25.04 36.33 -17.28
CA ARG A 129 25.53 36.29 -18.67
C ARG A 129 25.77 34.84 -19.11
N ASP A 130 27.03 34.40 -19.22
CA ASP A 130 27.44 33.10 -19.76
C ASP A 130 27.73 32.02 -18.70
N SER A 131 27.46 32.31 -17.43
CA SER A 131 27.76 31.38 -16.33
C SER A 131 26.67 31.36 -15.26
N PHE A 132 26.65 30.29 -14.48
CA PHE A 132 25.92 30.22 -13.21
C PHE A 132 26.92 30.39 -12.08
N VAL A 133 26.58 31.23 -11.10
CA VAL A 133 27.42 31.51 -9.93
C VAL A 133 26.66 31.22 -8.63
N CYS A 134 27.39 30.88 -7.58
CA CYS A 134 26.80 30.80 -6.24
C CYS A 134 26.53 32.23 -5.71
N PRO A 135 25.33 32.52 -5.19
CA PRO A 135 25.00 33.85 -4.66
C PRO A 135 25.59 34.12 -3.26
N GLN A 136 26.27 33.15 -2.66
CA GLN A 136 26.73 33.25 -1.27
C GLN A 136 28.11 33.89 -1.19
N ASP A 137 28.25 34.90 -0.32
CA ASP A 137 29.52 35.57 -0.05
C ASP A 137 30.58 34.54 0.36
N ASN A 138 31.76 34.61 -0.27
CA ASN A 138 32.89 33.65 -0.18
C ASN A 138 32.80 32.38 -1.03
N CYS A 139 31.85 32.25 -1.96
CA CYS A 139 31.82 31.12 -2.89
C CYS A 139 32.24 31.53 -4.32
N ASN A 140 33.44 31.10 -4.73
CA ASN A 140 33.95 31.35 -6.09
C ASN A 140 33.54 30.28 -7.11
N PHE A 141 32.62 29.38 -6.73
CA PHE A 141 32.17 28.31 -7.63
C PHE A 141 31.32 28.90 -8.76
N LYS A 142 31.76 28.66 -9.99
CA LYS A 142 31.08 29.05 -11.22
C LYS A 142 31.10 27.90 -12.22
N ILE A 143 30.03 27.77 -12.99
CA ILE A 143 29.94 26.81 -14.10
C ILE A 143 29.45 27.56 -15.34
N SER A 144 30.03 27.28 -16.51
CA SER A 144 29.57 27.92 -17.74
C SER A 144 28.19 27.35 -18.14
N ARG A 145 27.40 28.13 -18.89
CA ARG A 145 26.12 27.64 -19.42
C ARG A 145 26.30 26.44 -20.35
N GLN A 146 27.38 26.41 -21.11
CA GLN A 146 27.69 25.30 -22.02
C GLN A 146 27.99 24.03 -21.24
N ASP A 147 28.88 24.10 -20.25
CA ASP A 147 29.22 22.95 -19.40
C ASP A 147 28.00 22.42 -18.65
N LEU A 148 27.13 23.32 -18.18
CA LEU A 148 25.87 22.94 -17.54
C LEU A 148 24.94 22.20 -18.51
N ALA A 149 24.80 22.69 -19.75
CA ALA A 149 23.97 22.04 -20.77
C ALA A 149 24.50 20.64 -21.12
N PHE A 150 25.82 20.47 -21.20
CA PHE A 150 26.45 19.15 -21.37
C PHE A 150 26.29 18.24 -20.15
N ALA A 151 26.23 18.82 -18.94
CA ALA A 151 26.07 18.08 -17.69
C ALA A 151 24.63 17.64 -17.41
N LEU A 152 23.62 18.33 -17.95
CA LEU A 152 22.20 18.11 -17.61
C LEU A 152 21.73 16.69 -17.93
N THR A 153 21.89 16.24 -19.18
CA THR A 153 21.49 14.91 -19.64
C THR A 153 22.17 13.76 -18.88
N PRO A 154 23.52 13.74 -18.75
CA PRO A 154 24.18 12.70 -17.97
C PRO A 154 23.85 12.78 -16.48
N ALA A 155 23.68 13.98 -15.90
CA ALA A 155 23.26 14.11 -14.50
C ALA A 155 21.89 13.48 -14.25
N LYS A 156 20.92 13.69 -15.15
CA LYS A 156 19.60 13.06 -15.06
C LYS A 156 19.70 11.54 -15.02
N ASN A 157 20.49 10.95 -15.91
CA ASN A 157 20.69 9.49 -15.95
C ASN A 157 21.34 8.94 -14.67
N ILE A 158 22.35 9.65 -14.13
CA ILE A 158 23.01 9.28 -12.88
C ILE A 158 22.02 9.33 -11.71
N VAL A 159 21.22 10.40 -11.61
CA VAL A 159 20.26 10.56 -10.52
C VAL A 159 19.13 9.52 -10.62
N GLU A 160 18.70 9.18 -11.83
CA GLU A 160 17.71 8.12 -12.03
C GLU A 160 18.23 6.76 -11.54
N ALA A 161 19.48 6.42 -11.85
CA ALA A 161 20.12 5.21 -11.31
C ALA A 161 20.20 5.23 -9.77
N LEU A 162 20.58 6.36 -9.16
CA LEU A 162 20.64 6.51 -7.70
C LEU A 162 19.27 6.37 -7.01
N ILE A 163 18.19 6.78 -7.68
CA ILE A 163 16.82 6.64 -7.16
C ILE A 163 16.33 5.19 -7.26
N LEU A 164 16.75 4.45 -8.29
CA LEU A 164 16.39 3.04 -8.47
C LEU A 164 17.04 2.13 -7.41
N GLU A 165 18.30 2.41 -7.05
CA GLU A 165 19.07 1.65 -6.06
C GLU A 165 18.61 1.87 -4.60
N LYS A 166 17.92 2.99 -4.33
CA LYS A 166 17.38 3.34 -2.99
C LYS A 166 16.08 2.59 -2.66
#